data_AF-A0A7C4V341-F1
#
_entry.id   AF-A0A7C4V341-F1
#
_cell.length_a   1.000
_cell.length_b   1.000
_cell.length_c   1.000
_cell.angle_alpha   90.00
_cell.angle_beta   90.00
_cell.angle_gamma   90.00
#
_symmetry.space_group_name_H-M   'P 1'
#
loop_
_entity.id
_entity.type
_entity.pdbx_description
1 polymer ?
#
loop_
_entity_poly.entity_id
_entity_poly.type
_entity_poly.pdbx_seq_one_letter_code
_entity_poly.pdbx_strand_id
1 'polypeptide(L)'
;MPGRNTAQLLKRLASHGHLSRLVPALRFRVAGILEQSNPEAAVGVLMSLVDGDHRYEDRALALYKVARLRQAMGQEEDAVASYKRLIAEFPDSQWTAPAREELCRLSKHSA
;
A
#
# COMPACT_ATOMS: atom_id res chain seq x y z
N MET A 1 -19.10 11.09 8.68
CA MET A 1 -18.72 10.79 7.27
C MET A 1 -17.34 11.38 6.93
N PRO A 2 -16.21 10.77 7.35
CA PRO A 2 -14.87 11.34 7.15
C PRO A 2 -14.20 11.00 5.80
N GLY A 3 -14.75 10.11 4.96
CA GLY A 3 -14.04 9.59 3.77
C GLY A 3 -13.98 10.51 2.54
N ARG A 4 -14.98 11.40 2.33
CA ARG A 4 -15.05 12.23 1.10
C ARG A 4 -14.14 13.46 1.13
N ASN A 5 -13.97 14.08 2.30
CA ASN A 5 -13.25 15.34 2.43
C ASN A 5 -11.73 15.15 2.35
N THR A 6 -11.21 14.05 2.90
CA THR A 6 -9.77 13.76 2.93
C THR A 6 -9.23 13.48 1.53
N ALA A 7 -9.88 12.62 0.74
CA ALA A 7 -9.47 12.34 -0.63
C ALA A 7 -9.41 13.60 -1.50
N GLN A 8 -10.35 14.53 -1.30
CA GLN A 8 -10.42 15.79 -2.04
C GLN A 8 -9.34 16.78 -1.58
N LEU A 9 -9.05 16.82 -0.27
CA LEU A 9 -7.95 17.61 0.29
C LEU A 9 -6.59 17.12 -0.24
N LEU A 10 -6.36 15.80 -0.26
CA LEU A 10 -5.15 15.19 -0.81
C LEU A 10 -4.95 15.55 -2.28
N LYS A 11 -6.02 15.50 -3.07
CA LYS A 11 -5.98 15.82 -4.49
C LYS A 11 -5.57 17.28 -4.72
N ARG A 12 -6.09 18.21 -3.91
CA ARG A 12 -5.72 19.64 -3.95
C ARG A 12 -4.29 19.91 -3.47
N LEU A 13 -3.83 19.18 -2.46
CA LEU A 13 -2.47 19.30 -1.93
C LEU A 13 -1.43 18.76 -2.91
N ALA A 14 -1.72 17.65 -3.62
CA ALA A 14 -0.84 17.10 -4.65
C ALA A 14 -0.67 18.03 -5.87
N SER A 15 -1.61 18.93 -6.13
CA SER A 15 -1.52 19.90 -7.24
C SER A 15 -0.49 21.02 -7.01
N HIS A 16 -0.01 21.22 -5.77
CA HIS A 16 1.04 22.18 -5.46
C HIS A 16 2.38 21.45 -5.37
N GLY A 17 3.22 21.56 -6.41
CA GLY A 17 4.42 20.74 -6.66
C GLY A 17 5.50 20.70 -5.56
N HIS A 18 5.41 21.56 -4.54
CA HIS A 18 6.31 21.53 -3.38
C HIS A 18 5.88 20.52 -2.29
N LEU A 19 4.64 20.02 -2.36
CA LEU A 19 4.07 19.06 -1.41
C LEU A 19 4.22 17.60 -1.87
N SER A 20 4.76 17.34 -3.06
CA SER A 20 4.97 15.99 -3.60
C SER A 20 5.73 15.08 -2.63
N ARG A 21 6.63 15.64 -1.82
CA ARG A 21 7.39 14.94 -0.77
C ARG A 21 6.56 14.59 0.49
N LEU A 22 5.46 15.29 0.72
CA LEU A 22 4.51 15.06 1.84
C LEU A 22 3.33 14.15 1.45
N VAL A 23 3.12 13.95 0.14
CA VAL A 23 2.03 13.10 -0.39
C VAL A 23 2.13 11.65 0.11
N PRO A 24 3.31 10.98 0.16
CA PRO A 24 3.43 9.61 0.68
C PRO A 24 2.99 9.45 2.13
N ALA A 25 3.59 10.20 3.04
CA ALA A 25 3.30 10.12 4.47
C ALA A 25 1.82 10.38 4.76
N LEU A 26 1.22 11.35 4.06
CA LEU A 26 -0.19 11.67 4.24
C LEU A 26 -1.11 10.58 3.68
N ARG A 27 -0.77 10.00 2.52
CA ARG A 27 -1.51 8.86 1.95
C ARG A 27 -1.40 7.60 2.83
N PHE A 28 -0.25 7.33 3.44
CA PHE A 28 -0.11 6.24 4.42
C PHE A 28 -1.00 6.45 5.65
N ARG A 29 -1.07 7.68 6.18
CA ARG A 29 -1.97 7.99 7.28
C ARG A 29 -3.44 7.81 6.89
N VAL A 30 -3.81 8.25 5.70
CA VAL A 30 -5.18 8.11 5.19
C VAL A 30 -5.53 6.64 4.97
N ALA A 31 -4.62 5.86 4.39
CA ALA A 31 -4.79 4.42 4.27
C ALA A 31 -5.04 3.78 5.64
N GLY A 32 -4.24 4.09 6.66
CA GLY A 32 -4.43 3.56 8.02
C GLY A 32 -5.77 3.93 8.67
N ILE A 33 -6.34 5.10 8.35
CA ILE A 33 -7.70 5.46 8.80
C ILE A 33 -8.76 4.64 8.04
N LEU A 34 -8.54 4.42 6.75
CA LEU A 34 -9.46 3.70 5.89
C LEU A 34 -9.40 2.17 6.13
N GLU A 35 -8.29 1.62 6.60
CA GLU A 35 -8.10 0.19 6.85
C GLU A 35 -9.26 -0.44 7.66
N GLN A 36 -9.83 0.29 8.62
CA GLN A 36 -10.94 -0.21 9.45
C GLN A 36 -12.34 0.11 8.89
N SER A 37 -12.47 1.17 8.09
CA SER A 37 -13.77 1.67 7.64
C SER A 37 -14.12 1.25 6.21
N ASN A 38 -13.11 1.15 5.35
CA ASN A 38 -13.24 0.88 3.93
C ASN A 38 -11.88 0.41 3.38
N PRO A 39 -11.54 -0.87 3.60
CA PRO A 39 -10.22 -1.41 3.27
C PRO A 39 -9.96 -1.42 1.76
N GLU A 40 -10.99 -1.51 0.91
CA GLU A 40 -10.87 -1.40 -0.54
C GLU A 40 -10.40 0.02 -0.96
N ALA A 41 -10.96 1.06 -0.34
CA ALA A 41 -10.50 2.42 -0.57
C ALA A 41 -9.06 2.63 -0.09
N ALA A 42 -8.66 2.02 1.03
CA ALA A 42 -7.27 2.05 1.50
C ALA A 42 -6.31 1.40 0.49
N VAL A 43 -6.67 0.25 -0.10
CA VAL A 43 -5.90 -0.38 -1.18
C VAL A 43 -5.72 0.58 -2.36
N GLY A 44 -6.80 1.24 -2.80
CA GLY A 44 -6.73 2.21 -3.91
C GLY A 44 -5.79 3.39 -3.63
N VAL A 45 -5.82 3.94 -2.40
CA VAL A 45 -4.91 5.01 -1.99
C VAL A 45 -3.45 4.54 -2.00
N LEU A 46 -3.17 3.34 -1.50
CA LEU A 46 -1.82 2.78 -1.48
C LEU A 46 -1.33 2.43 -2.88
N MET A 47 -2.16 1.87 -3.76
CA MET A 47 -1.78 1.58 -5.15
C MET A 47 -1.42 2.84 -5.92
N SER A 48 -2.09 3.96 -5.65
CA SER A 48 -1.69 5.27 -6.22
C SER A 48 -0.31 5.77 -5.78
N LEU A 49 0.27 5.22 -4.69
CA LEU A 49 1.66 5.43 -4.30
C LEU A 49 2.60 4.50 -5.07
N VAL A 50 2.18 3.27 -5.33
CA VAL A 50 2.99 2.30 -6.08
C VAL A 50 3.19 2.78 -7.52
N ASP A 51 2.14 3.31 -8.16
CA ASP A 51 2.17 3.69 -9.57
C ASP A 51 2.64 5.13 -9.82
N GLY A 52 2.85 5.92 -8.77
CA GLY A 52 3.34 7.30 -8.87
C GLY A 52 4.87 7.43 -8.78
N ASP A 53 5.38 8.62 -9.12
CA ASP A 53 6.80 8.97 -8.95
C ASP A 53 7.12 9.28 -7.48
N HIS A 54 7.25 8.21 -6.70
CA HIS A 54 7.60 8.24 -5.28
C HIS A 54 8.92 7.51 -5.04
N ARG A 55 9.51 7.72 -3.85
CA ARG A 55 10.77 7.06 -3.49
C ARG A 55 10.61 5.54 -3.56
N TYR A 56 11.67 4.87 -4.00
CA TYR A 56 11.73 3.40 -4.10
C TYR A 56 11.20 2.71 -2.82
N GLU A 57 11.66 3.16 -1.65
CA GLU A 57 11.23 2.62 -0.35
C GLU A 57 9.76 2.87 -0.02
N ASP A 58 9.19 4.01 -0.43
CA ASP A 58 7.78 4.33 -0.20
C ASP A 58 6.88 3.44 -1.08
N ARG A 59 7.30 3.17 -2.31
CA ARG A 59 6.58 2.29 -3.25
C ARG A 59 6.59 0.84 -2.76
N ALA A 60 7.74 0.37 -2.28
CA ALA A 60 7.87 -0.94 -1.66
C ALA A 60 7.00 -1.06 -0.39
N LEU A 61 7.05 -0.08 0.51
CA LEU A 61 6.18 -0.03 1.69
C LEU A 61 4.69 -0.05 1.32
N ALA A 62 4.30 0.69 0.28
CA ALA A 62 2.92 0.71 -0.19
C ALA A 62 2.45 -0.66 -0.66
N LEU A 63 3.25 -1.38 -1.47
CA LEU A 63 2.93 -2.75 -1.86
C LEU A 63 2.82 -3.71 -0.67
N TYR A 64 3.73 -3.57 0.30
CA TYR A 64 3.71 -4.40 1.51
C TYR A 64 2.41 -4.18 2.30
N LYS A 65 2.02 -2.92 2.49
CA LYS A 65 0.76 -2.55 3.16
C LYS A 65 -0.46 -3.04 2.40
N VAL A 66 -0.47 -2.96 1.05
CA VAL A 66 -1.58 -3.49 0.25
C VAL A 66 -1.71 -5.00 0.43
N ALA A 67 -0.60 -5.73 0.38
CA ALA A 67 -0.60 -7.18 0.58
C ALA A 67 -1.16 -7.55 1.97
N ARG A 68 -0.69 -6.87 3.02
CA ARG A 68 -1.19 -7.03 4.39
C ARG A 68 -2.67 -6.74 4.54
N LEU A 69 -3.16 -5.71 3.87
CA LEU A 69 -4.56 -5.32 3.92
C LEU A 69 -5.44 -6.33 3.17
N ARG A 70 -5.00 -6.80 2.00
CA ARG A 70 -5.66 -7.88 1.25
C ARG A 70 -5.78 -9.17 2.06
N GLN A 71 -4.71 -9.52 2.78
CA GLN A 71 -4.74 -10.65 3.71
C GLN A 71 -5.75 -10.45 4.84
N ALA A 72 -5.84 -9.25 5.42
CA ALA A 72 -6.83 -8.93 6.45
C ALA A 72 -8.28 -8.96 5.92
N MET A 73 -8.47 -8.71 4.62
CA MET A 73 -9.75 -8.87 3.92
C MET A 73 -10.08 -10.32 3.52
N GLY A 74 -9.19 -11.28 3.79
CA GLY A 74 -9.34 -12.68 3.34
C GLY A 74 -9.05 -12.90 1.86
N GLN A 75 -8.51 -11.89 1.16
CA GLN A 75 -8.16 -11.95 -0.26
C GLN A 75 -6.72 -12.46 -0.42
N GLU A 76 -6.52 -13.74 -0.11
CA GLU A 76 -5.19 -14.33 -0.01
C GLU A 76 -4.44 -14.37 -1.35
N GLU A 77 -5.13 -14.68 -2.45
CA GLU A 77 -4.54 -14.69 -3.80
C GLU A 77 -4.02 -13.31 -4.20
N ASP A 78 -4.82 -12.27 -3.92
CA ASP A 78 -4.47 -10.88 -4.16
C ASP A 78 -3.31 -10.41 -3.26
N ALA A 79 -3.26 -10.88 -2.01
CA ALA A 79 -2.15 -10.62 -1.10
C ALA A 79 -0.84 -11.23 -1.63
N VAL A 80 -0.89 -12.49 -2.07
CA VAL A 80 0.23 -13.21 -2.69
C VAL A 80 0.73 -12.48 -3.93
N ALA A 81 -0.17 -12.02 -4.80
CA ALA A 81 0.20 -11.25 -5.99
C ALA A 81 0.95 -9.95 -5.63
N SER A 82 0.47 -9.22 -4.62
CA SER A 82 1.12 -7.99 -4.14
C SER A 82 2.50 -8.24 -3.52
N TYR A 83 2.67 -9.32 -2.73
CA TYR A 83 3.98 -9.69 -2.20
C TYR A 83 4.96 -10.09 -3.31
N LYS A 84 4.51 -10.88 -4.30
CA LYS A 84 5.34 -11.24 -5.46
C LYS A 84 5.77 -10.02 -6.25
N ARG A 85 4.85 -9.08 -6.49
CA ARG A 85 5.13 -7.80 -7.15
C ARG A 85 6.19 -7.00 -6.37
N LEU A 86 6.08 -6.94 -5.05
CA LEU A 86 7.06 -6.28 -4.20
C LEU A 86 8.45 -6.90 -4.37
N ILE A 87 8.55 -8.22 -4.29
CA ILE A 87 9.83 -8.94 -4.38
C ILE A 87 10.46 -8.77 -5.76
N ALA A 88 9.65 -8.71 -6.82
CA ALA A 88 10.13 -8.58 -8.19
C ALA A 88 10.55 -7.14 -8.54
N GLU A 89 9.75 -6.14 -8.15
CA GLU A 89 10.00 -4.74 -8.50
C GLU A 89 10.93 -4.02 -7.50
N PHE A 90 10.97 -4.47 -6.25
CA PHE A 90 11.70 -3.81 -5.18
C PHE A 90 12.67 -4.75 -4.43
N PRO A 91 13.52 -5.56 -5.11
CA PRO A 91 14.30 -6.62 -4.47
C PRO A 91 15.20 -6.14 -3.32
N ASP A 92 15.79 -4.95 -3.43
CA ASP A 92 16.70 -4.38 -2.43
C ASP A 92 16.00 -3.60 -1.31
N SER A 93 14.66 -3.57 -1.29
CA SER A 93 13.94 -2.84 -0.25
C SER A 93 13.94 -3.57 1.09
N GLN A 94 13.95 -2.81 2.19
CA GLN A 94 13.82 -3.38 3.54
C GLN A 94 12.51 -4.18 3.74
N TRP A 95 11.50 -3.94 2.91
CA TRP A 95 10.20 -4.61 2.96
C TRP A 95 10.17 -5.95 2.22
N THR A 96 11.22 -6.29 1.46
CA THR A 96 11.29 -7.50 0.65
C THR A 96 11.50 -8.77 1.46
N ALA A 97 12.38 -8.72 2.47
CA ALA A 97 12.56 -9.86 3.36
C ALA A 97 11.26 -10.18 4.14
N PRO A 98 10.59 -9.22 4.79
CA PRO A 98 9.28 -9.45 5.39
C PRO A 98 8.23 -9.97 4.40
N ALA A 99 8.17 -9.44 3.18
CA ALA A 99 7.24 -9.91 2.15
C ALA A 99 7.47 -11.38 1.78
N ARG A 100 8.74 -11.82 1.71
CA ARG A 100 9.09 -13.23 1.44
C ARG A 100 8.65 -14.16 2.57
N GLU A 101 8.83 -13.73 3.82
CA GLU A 101 8.41 -14.49 4.99
C GLU A 101 6.89 -14.68 5.03
N GLU A 102 6.15 -13.60 4.81
CA GLU A 102 4.68 -13.63 4.74
C GLU A 102 4.21 -14.50 3.57
N LEU A 103 4.79 -14.34 2.38
CA LEU A 103 4.48 -15.16 1.22
C LEU A 103 4.71 -16.66 1.48
N CYS A 104 5.83 -17.01 2.11
CA CYS A 104 6.14 -18.39 2.49
C CYS A 104 5.07 -18.93 3.47
N ARG A 105 4.62 -18.12 4.43
CA ARG A 105 3.58 -18.51 5.38
C ARG A 105 2.24 -18.78 4.68
N LEU A 106 1.80 -17.88 3.79
CA LEU A 106 0.55 -18.02 3.04
C LEU A 106 0.58 -19.24 2.11
N SER A 107 1.71 -19.47 1.43
CA SER A 107 1.87 -20.64 0.55
C SER A 107 1.80 -21.99 1.28
N LYS A 108 2.10 -22.01 2.58
CA LYS A 108 2.06 -23.23 3.40
C LYS A 108 0.69 -23.49 4.02
N HIS A 109 -0.14 -22.46 4.15
CA HIS A 109 -1.47 -22.59 4.76
C HIS A 109 -2.55 -23.01 3.76
N SER A 110 -2.26 -22.85 2.47
CA SER A 110 -3.13 -23.15 1.34
C SER A 110 -2.89 -24.55 0.71
N ALA A 111 -2.07 -25.39 1.34
CA ALA A 111 -1.74 -26.76 0.93
C ALA A 111 -2.24 -27.77 1.97
#